data_AF-A0A8T5XQX8-F1
#
_entry.id   AF-A0A8T5XQX8-F1
#
_cell.length_a   1.000
_cell.length_b   1.000
_cell.length_c   1.000
_cell.angle_alpha   90.00
_cell.angle_beta   90.00
_cell.angle_gamma   90.00
#
_symmetry.space_group_name_H-M   'P 1'
#
loop_
_entity.id
_entity.type
_entity.pdbx_description
1 polymer ?
#
loop_
_entity_poly.entity_id
_entity_poly.type
_entity_poly.pdbx_seq_one_letter_code
_entity_poly.pdbx_strand_id
1 'polypeptide(L)'
;MINILPPIYKNEILYSWFIRYHTLSGNTAHMDSSRYLFGHINVRTNVYYPTHLNYFCTQLPQNRGYNINFLIDNHTILPLYLPFMSDERIDKVIQDISEGCAVGLKD
;
A
#
# COMPACT_ATOMS: atom_id res chain seq x y z
N MET A 1 -15.60 1.44 -2.33
CA MET A 1 -15.06 1.51 -3.70
C MET A 1 -14.40 2.85 -3.92
N ILE A 2 -13.17 2.85 -4.42
CA ILE A 2 -12.44 4.07 -4.74
C ILE A 2 -13.06 4.69 -6.00
N ASN A 3 -13.58 5.92 -5.89
CA ASN A 3 -14.33 6.55 -6.98
C ASN A 3 -13.42 7.20 -8.03
N ILE A 4 -12.30 7.81 -7.60
CA ILE A 4 -11.32 8.48 -8.48
C ILE A 4 -9.92 8.08 -8.02
N LEU A 5 -9.37 7.03 -8.62
CA LEU A 5 -7.97 6.65 -8.43
C LEU A 5 -7.13 7.16 -9.60
N PRO A 6 -6.17 8.08 -9.39
CA PRO A 6 -5.28 8.50 -10.46
C PRO A 6 -4.44 7.32 -10.96
N PRO A 7 -3.96 7.34 -12.21
CA PRO A 7 -2.96 6.37 -12.65
C PRO A 7 -1.69 6.50 -11.79
N ILE A 8 -1.11 5.36 -11.41
CA ILE A 8 0.20 5.30 -10.78
C ILE A 8 1.29 5.55 -11.84
N TYR A 9 2.30 6.35 -11.51
CA TYR A 9 3.43 6.55 -12.41
C TYR A 9 4.45 5.40 -12.28
N LYS A 10 5.22 5.15 -13.34
CA LYS A 10 6.16 4.02 -13.44
C LYS A 10 7.12 3.88 -12.24
N ASN A 11 7.59 4.99 -11.67
CA ASN A 11 8.56 5.01 -10.56
C ASN A 11 7.98 5.68 -9.29
N GLU A 12 6.66 5.67 -9.15
CA GLU A 12 5.98 6.27 -8.01
C GLU A 12 5.79 5.22 -6.90
N ILE A 13 6.12 5.57 -5.67
CA ILE A 13 5.84 4.69 -4.53
C ILE A 13 4.37 4.80 -4.11
N LEU A 14 3.85 3.74 -3.49
CA LEU A 14 2.48 3.68 -2.99
C LEU A 14 2.13 4.87 -2.09
N TYR A 15 3.07 5.32 -1.25
CA TYR A 15 2.88 6.49 -0.41
C TYR A 15 2.46 7.73 -1.22
N SER A 16 3.24 8.13 -2.23
CA SER A 16 2.92 9.29 -3.07
C SER A 16 1.61 9.10 -3.83
N TRP A 17 1.32 7.88 -4.29
CA TRP A 17 0.08 7.59 -4.99
C TRP A 17 -1.15 7.78 -4.07
N PHE A 18 -1.06 7.30 -2.83
CA PHE A 18 -2.12 7.47 -1.83
C PHE A 18 -2.30 8.94 -1.41
N ILE A 19 -1.22 9.72 -1.31
CA ILE A 19 -1.32 11.16 -1.05
C ILE A 19 -2.01 11.89 -2.21
N ARG A 20 -1.66 11.57 -3.47
CA ARG A 20 -2.37 12.12 -4.64
C ARG A 20 -3.84 11.74 -4.65
N TYR A 21 -4.16 10.50 -4.31
CA TYR A 21 -5.54 10.09 -4.14
C TYR A 21 -6.27 10.95 -3.09
N HIS A 22 -5.68 11.14 -1.90
CA HIS A 22 -6.26 11.98 -0.85
C HIS A 22 -6.57 13.40 -1.36
N THR A 23 -5.61 14.04 -2.03
CA THR A 23 -5.78 15.38 -2.59
C THR A 23 -6.86 15.44 -3.67
N LEU A 24 -6.86 14.49 -4.62
CA LEU A 24 -7.78 14.51 -5.77
C LEU A 24 -9.21 14.10 -5.40
N SER A 25 -9.37 13.26 -4.37
CA SER A 25 -10.68 12.83 -3.87
C SER A 25 -11.42 13.91 -3.08
N GLY A 26 -10.76 15.03 -2.75
CA GLY A 26 -11.35 16.09 -1.93
C GLY A 26 -11.63 15.66 -0.49
N ASN A 27 -10.99 14.58 -0.02
CA ASN A 27 -11.15 14.11 1.35
C ASN A 27 -10.53 15.14 2.30
N THR A 28 -11.33 15.65 3.23
CA THR A 28 -10.87 16.66 4.22
C THR A 28 -10.13 16.02 5.37
N ALA A 29 -10.50 14.80 5.76
CA ALA A 29 -9.86 14.04 6.80
C ALA A 29 -9.07 12.87 6.24
N HIS A 30 -7.89 12.62 6.82
CA HIS A 30 -7.09 11.43 6.53
C HIS A 30 -7.88 10.13 6.80
N MET A 31 -8.77 10.14 7.80
CA MET A 31 -9.61 8.97 8.14
C MET A 31 -10.49 8.53 6.97
N ASP A 32 -10.96 9.46 6.13
CA ASP A 32 -11.80 9.12 4.99
C ASP A 32 -10.97 8.43 3.91
N SER A 33 -9.79 8.96 3.58
CA SER A 33 -8.88 8.30 2.66
C SER A 33 -8.41 6.95 3.19
N SER A 34 -8.11 6.84 4.47
CA SER A 34 -7.75 5.58 5.13
C SER A 34 -8.87 4.56 4.99
N ARG A 35 -10.13 4.94 5.23
CA ARG A 35 -11.28 4.06 5.08
C ARG A 35 -11.40 3.53 3.65
N TYR A 36 -11.24 4.39 2.66
CA TYR A 36 -11.36 3.98 1.26
C TYR A 36 -10.17 3.15 0.74
N LEU A 37 -8.96 3.46 1.19
CA LEU A 37 -7.74 2.77 0.75
C LEU A 37 -7.50 1.44 1.48
N PHE A 38 -7.81 1.40 2.79
CA PHE A 38 -7.39 0.31 3.69
C PHE A 38 -8.55 -0.38 4.40
N GLY A 39 -9.78 0.11 4.30
CA GLY A 39 -10.95 -0.45 4.99
C GLY A 39 -11.02 -0.10 6.48
N HIS A 40 -10.02 0.63 6.99
CA HIS A 40 -9.91 1.05 8.38
C HIS A 40 -9.68 2.56 8.46
N ILE A 41 -10.14 3.22 9.53
CA ILE A 41 -10.02 4.68 9.70
C ILE A 41 -8.67 5.14 10.27
N ASN A 42 -7.93 4.24 10.92
CA ASN A 42 -6.74 4.56 11.71
C ASN A 42 -5.42 4.08 11.06
N VAL A 43 -5.44 3.78 9.76
CA VAL A 43 -4.27 3.29 9.03
C VAL A 43 -3.60 4.46 8.33
N ARG A 44 -2.35 4.77 8.70
CA ARG A 44 -1.59 5.84 8.07
C ARG A 44 -0.76 5.32 6.90
N THR A 45 -0.68 6.11 5.84
CA THR A 45 0.24 5.86 4.74
C THR A 45 1.67 6.00 5.25
N ASN A 46 2.50 4.98 5.00
CA ASN A 46 3.92 4.99 5.34
C ASN A 46 4.74 4.80 4.07
N VAL A 47 5.82 5.59 3.94
CA VAL A 47 6.79 5.49 2.85
C VAL A 47 7.46 4.12 2.84
N TYR A 48 7.82 3.63 4.02
CA TYR A 48 8.66 2.44 4.17
C TYR A 48 7.88 1.14 4.23
N TYR A 49 6.65 1.20 4.73
CA TYR A 49 5.88 0.00 5.04
C TYR A 49 4.41 0.18 4.71
N PRO A 50 4.01 -0.01 3.43
CA PRO A 50 2.59 -0.04 3.08
C PRO A 50 1.91 -1.21 3.79
N THR A 51 0.61 -1.11 4.01
CA THR A 51 -0.14 -2.12 4.75
C THR A 51 -1.55 -2.23 4.17
N HIS A 52 -2.25 -3.32 4.49
CA HIS A 52 -3.59 -3.65 3.99
C HIS A 52 -3.68 -3.72 2.45
N LEU A 53 -2.60 -4.17 1.78
CA LEU A 53 -2.60 -4.24 0.31
C LEU A 53 -3.59 -5.24 -0.27
N ASN A 54 -3.98 -6.29 0.48
CA ASN A 54 -5.06 -7.19 0.08
C ASN A 54 -6.35 -6.39 -0.10
N TYR A 55 -6.73 -5.63 0.94
CA TYR A 55 -7.92 -4.81 0.88
C TYR A 55 -7.83 -3.79 -0.26
N PHE A 56 -6.71 -3.08 -0.38
CA PHE A 56 -6.53 -2.10 -1.45
C PHE A 56 -6.70 -2.71 -2.84
N CYS A 57 -6.10 -3.88 -3.11
CA CYS A 57 -6.25 -4.59 -4.38
C CYS A 57 -7.72 -4.95 -4.69
N THR A 58 -8.54 -5.27 -3.68
CA THR A 58 -9.98 -5.49 -3.90
C THR A 58 -10.74 -4.25 -4.37
N GLN A 59 -10.22 -3.05 -4.07
CA GLN A 59 -10.82 -1.78 -4.48
C GLN A 59 -10.39 -1.36 -5.89
N LEU A 60 -9.37 -2.01 -6.47
CA LEU A 60 -8.85 -1.68 -7.79
C LEU A 60 -9.70 -2.29 -8.91
N PRO A 61 -9.78 -1.63 -10.07
CA PRO A 61 -10.36 -2.24 -11.26
C PRO A 61 -9.57 -3.50 -11.65
N GLN A 62 -10.24 -4.65 -11.65
CA GLN A 62 -9.62 -5.96 -11.92
C GLN A 62 -8.97 -6.04 -13.32
N ASN A 63 -9.42 -5.20 -14.26
CA ASN A 63 -8.91 -5.13 -15.63
C ASN A 63 -7.56 -4.41 -15.78
N ARG A 64 -6.99 -3.83 -14.71
CA ARG A 64 -5.70 -3.12 -14.77
C ARG A 64 -4.49 -3.97 -14.40
N GLY A 65 -4.69 -5.23 -14.00
CA GLY A 65 -3.59 -6.17 -13.73
C GLY A 65 -2.80 -5.88 -12.44
N TYR A 66 -3.28 -4.98 -11.59
CA TYR A 66 -2.66 -4.73 -10.29
C TYR A 66 -2.91 -5.90 -9.35
N ASN A 67 -1.84 -6.52 -8.90
CA ASN A 67 -1.85 -7.49 -7.81
C ASN A 67 -0.81 -7.09 -6.76
N ILE A 68 -0.84 -7.76 -5.60
CA ILE A 68 0.07 -7.43 -4.49
C ILE A 68 1.52 -7.52 -4.91
N ASN A 69 1.94 -8.60 -5.56
CA ASN A 69 3.33 -8.81 -5.95
C ASN A 69 3.80 -7.68 -6.87
N PHE A 70 3.00 -7.31 -7.88
CA PHE A 70 3.30 -6.19 -8.75
C PHE A 70 3.49 -4.88 -7.96
N LEU A 71 2.61 -4.58 -7.01
CA LEU A 71 2.72 -3.37 -6.20
C LEU A 71 3.95 -3.40 -5.29
N ILE A 72 4.24 -4.53 -4.65
CA ILE A 72 5.43 -4.71 -3.79
C ILE A 72 6.70 -4.53 -4.61
N ASP A 73 6.82 -5.22 -5.74
CA ASP A 73 8.04 -5.27 -6.53
C ASP A 73 8.37 -3.94 -7.23
N ASN A 74 7.35 -3.17 -7.62
CA ASN A 74 7.54 -1.97 -8.46
C ASN A 74 7.27 -0.66 -7.72
N HIS A 75 6.43 -0.67 -6.68
CA HIS A 75 5.90 0.54 -6.07
C HIS A 75 6.12 0.60 -4.55
N THR A 76 6.99 -0.25 -4.03
CA THR A 76 7.47 -0.17 -2.65
C THR A 76 8.99 -0.15 -2.61
N ILE A 77 9.53 0.27 -1.47
CA ILE A 77 10.98 0.21 -1.25
C ILE A 77 11.44 -1.17 -0.78
N LEU A 78 10.53 -2.10 -0.47
CA LEU A 78 10.84 -3.40 0.11
C LEU A 78 11.90 -4.18 -0.69
N PRO A 79 11.88 -4.24 -2.03
CA PRO A 79 12.88 -4.97 -2.81
C PRO A 79 14.33 -4.55 -2.51
N LEU A 80 14.56 -3.31 -2.07
CA LEU A 80 15.89 -2.84 -1.68
C LEU A 80 16.37 -3.43 -0.35
N TYR A 81 15.44 -3.87 0.50
CA TYR A 81 15.72 -4.44 1.81
C TYR A 81 15.73 -5.98 1.81
N LEU A 82 15.07 -6.62 0.85
CA LEU A 82 14.99 -8.09 0.76
C LEU A 82 16.35 -8.80 0.84
N PRO A 83 17.45 -8.33 0.19
CA PRO A 83 18.75 -9.01 0.26
C PRO A 83 19.38 -9.03 1.65
N PHE A 84 18.88 -8.22 2.58
CA PHE A 84 19.40 -8.09 3.94
C PHE A 84 18.52 -8.78 4.99
N MET A 85 17.50 -9.54 4.56
CA MET A 85 16.55 -10.25 5.42
C MET A 85 16.72 -11.76 5.31
N SER A 86 16.38 -12.50 6.37
CA SER A 86 16.18 -13.95 6.28
C SER A 86 14.86 -14.27 5.57
N ASP A 87 14.76 -15.46 4.97
CA ASP A 87 13.53 -15.91 4.29
C ASP A 87 12.31 -15.84 5.23
N GLU A 88 12.47 -16.27 6.48
CA GLU A 88 11.43 -16.17 7.52
C GLU A 88 10.97 -14.74 7.76
N ARG A 89 11.90 -13.77 7.71
CA ARG A 89 11.58 -12.35 7.87
C ARG A 89 10.88 -11.81 6.63
N ILE A 90 11.30 -12.22 5.44
CA ILE A 90 10.67 -11.84 4.17
C ILE A 90 9.20 -12.28 4.18
N ASP A 91 8.92 -13.54 4.50
CA ASP A 91 7.57 -14.09 4.54
C ASP A 91 6.68 -13.32 5.53
N LYS A 92 7.19 -13.07 6.73
CA LYS A 92 6.49 -12.28 7.75
C LYS A 92 6.19 -10.86 7.27
N VAL A 93 7.16 -10.20 6.62
CA VAL A 93 6.99 -8.84 6.11
C VAL A 93 5.94 -8.80 5.00
N ILE A 94 5.96 -9.75 4.07
CA ILE A 94 4.97 -9.85 3.00
C ILE A 94 3.58 -10.09 3.57
N GLN A 95 3.45 -10.98 4.57
CA GLN A 95 2.18 -11.22 5.26
C GLN A 95 1.65 -9.93 5.92
N ASP A 96 2.50 -9.24 6.68
CA ASP A 96 2.16 -8.01 7.37
C ASP A 96 1.68 -6.90 6.42
N ILE A 97 2.39 -6.70 5.31
CA ILE A 97 2.03 -5.73 4.25
C ILE A 97 0.68 -6.10 3.61
N SER A 98 0.43 -7.40 3.44
CA SER A 98 -0.77 -7.90 2.80
C SER A 98 -2.01 -7.74 3.69
N GLU A 99 -1.92 -8.16 4.96
CA GLU A 99 -3.07 -8.31 5.85
C GLU A 99 -3.40 -7.04 6.66
N GLY A 100 -2.40 -6.24 7.04
CA GLY A 100 -2.65 -5.13 7.97
C GLY A 100 -1.89 -5.17 9.29
N CYS A 101 -1.26 -6.31 9.61
CA CYS A 101 -0.65 -6.58 10.93
C CYS A 101 0.77 -6.01 11.08
N ALA A 102 1.19 -5.14 10.16
CA ALA A 102 2.48 -4.49 10.12
C ALA A 102 2.96 -3.92 11.47
N VAL A 103 3.95 -4.58 12.09
CA VAL A 103 4.61 -4.10 13.31
C VAL A 103 5.77 -3.13 13.02
N GLY A 104 6.06 -2.88 11.74
CA GLY A 104 7.16 -2.02 11.27
C GLY A 104 8.45 -2.81 11.01
N LEU A 105 9.38 -2.22 10.24
CA LEU A 105 10.65 -2.86 9.86
C LEU A 105 11.69 -2.91 10.98
N LYS A 106 11.46 -2.21 12.09
CA LYS A 106 12.37 -2.20 13.23
C LYS A 106 11.99 -3.33 14.18
N ASP A 107 12.95 -4.22 14.42
CA ASP A 107 12.93 -5.12 15.57
C ASP A 107 12.98 -4.32 16.89
#